data_AF-A0A2A3LN46-F1
#
_entry.id   AF-A0A2A3LN46-F1
#
_cell.length_a   1.000
_cell.length_b   1.000
_cell.length_c   1.000
_cell.angle_alpha   90.00
_cell.angle_beta   90.00
_cell.angle_gamma   90.00
#
_symmetry.space_group_name_H-M   'P 1'
#
loop_
_entity.id
_entity.type
_entity.pdbx_description
1 polymer ?
#
loop_
_entity_poly.entity_id
_entity_poly.type
_entity_poly.pdbx_seq_one_letter_code
_entity_poly.pdbx_strand_id
1 'polypeptide(L)'
;MMAILASLPVSAQTKRYGDVAYSQPQDCSVITRDQRANPYAHLFRNLCEQSDARTRQSVARIMGRPQPSTRVLSVPAHGTDDAKRYGVACMGGLVMLRLPNGWQQALDAEHRYYTCRS
;
A
#
# COMPACT_ATOMS: atom_id res chain seq x y z
N MET A 1 -24.37 -26.97 -19.29
CA MET A 1 -24.96 -25.60 -19.25
C MET A 1 -25.21 -25.30 -17.78
N MET A 2 -24.72 -24.27 -17.11
CA MET A 2 -23.99 -23.04 -17.45
C MET A 2 -23.21 -22.71 -16.16
N ALA A 3 -21.89 -22.54 -16.22
CA ALA A 3 -21.13 -22.04 -15.07
C ALA A 3 -21.33 -20.52 -15.02
N ILE A 4 -22.05 -20.04 -14.02
CA ILE A 4 -22.26 -18.61 -13.79
C ILE A 4 -20.93 -18.05 -13.30
N LEU A 5 -20.16 -17.47 -14.22
CA LEU A 5 -19.02 -16.61 -13.92
C LEU A 5 -19.54 -15.37 -13.21
N ALA A 6 -19.54 -15.39 -11.88
CA ALA A 6 -19.79 -14.22 -11.06
C ALA A 6 -18.73 -13.17 -11.39
N SER A 7 -19.11 -12.23 -12.24
CA SER A 7 -18.34 -11.03 -12.58
C SER A 7 -18.36 -10.15 -11.35
N LEU A 8 -17.38 -10.35 -10.46
CA LEU A 8 -17.13 -9.42 -9.38
C LEU A 8 -16.84 -8.05 -10.03
N PRO A 9 -17.56 -6.98 -9.67
CA PRO A 9 -17.27 -5.66 -10.20
C PRO A 9 -15.88 -5.25 -9.73
N VAL A 10 -14.90 -5.35 -10.64
CA VAL A 10 -13.56 -4.73 -10.53
C VAL A 10 -13.74 -3.23 -10.71
N SER A 11 -14.48 -2.59 -9.80
CA SER A 11 -14.71 -1.14 -9.81
C SER A 11 -14.60 -0.52 -8.43
N ALA A 12 -14.22 -1.28 -7.40
CA ALA A 12 -14.12 -0.78 -6.03
C ALA A 12 -12.70 -0.32 -5.61
N GLN A 13 -11.71 -0.36 -6.50
CA GLN A 13 -10.34 0.09 -6.20
C GLN A 13 -9.93 1.29 -7.06
N THR A 14 -10.79 2.33 -7.08
CA THR A 14 -10.38 3.67 -7.52
C THR A 14 -9.45 4.37 -6.52
N LYS A 15 -9.21 3.76 -5.36
CA LYS A 15 -8.28 4.26 -4.36
C LYS A 15 -6.85 3.82 -4.68
N ARG A 16 -6.01 4.77 -5.11
CA ARG A 16 -4.56 4.58 -5.34
C ARG A 16 -3.88 4.14 -4.03
N TYR A 17 -2.70 3.54 -4.17
CA TYR A 17 -1.74 3.43 -3.07
C TYR A 17 -1.63 4.76 -2.34
N GLY A 18 -2.15 4.85 -1.11
CA GLY A 18 -2.17 6.07 -0.29
C GLY A 18 -3.56 6.60 0.11
N ASP A 19 -4.66 6.08 -0.45
CA ASP A 19 -6.02 6.51 -0.08
C ASP A 19 -6.63 5.73 1.10
N VAL A 20 -5.88 4.76 1.61
CA VAL A 20 -6.01 4.29 2.99
C VAL A 20 -5.46 5.39 3.87
N ALA A 21 -6.21 5.79 4.90
CA ALA A 21 -5.79 6.79 5.88
C ALA A 21 -4.67 6.25 6.79
N TYR A 22 -3.55 5.82 6.18
CA TYR A 22 -2.27 5.90 6.87
C TYR A 22 -1.98 7.40 7.07
N SER A 23 -1.41 7.78 8.21
CA SER A 23 -0.88 9.12 8.39
C SER A 23 -0.02 9.46 7.17
N GLN A 24 -0.46 10.39 6.33
CA GLN A 24 0.30 10.75 5.15
C GLN A 24 1.70 11.19 5.61
N PRO A 25 2.75 10.77 4.89
CA PRO A 25 4.08 11.24 5.17
C PRO A 25 4.13 12.75 5.31
N GLN A 26 4.64 13.26 6.43
CA GLN A 26 4.99 14.68 6.51
C GLN A 26 5.98 14.97 5.37
N ASP A 27 5.61 15.88 4.46
CA ASP A 27 6.50 16.31 3.39
C ASP A 27 7.54 17.29 3.94
N CYS A 28 8.60 16.74 4.53
CA CYS A 28 9.71 17.53 5.09
C CYS A 28 10.53 18.27 4.00
N SER A 29 10.34 17.95 2.71
CA SER A 29 11.05 18.63 1.62
C SER A 29 10.65 20.10 1.47
N VAL A 30 9.45 20.44 1.95
CA VAL A 30 8.91 21.81 1.97
C VAL A 30 9.86 22.80 2.66
N ILE A 31 10.55 22.36 3.72
CA ILE A 31 11.46 23.20 4.50
C ILE A 31 12.59 23.73 3.62
N THR A 32 13.24 22.85 2.86
CA THR A 32 14.31 23.22 1.92
C THR A 32 13.79 23.92 0.67
N ARG A 33 12.56 23.60 0.23
CA ARG A 33 11.95 24.21 -0.95
C ARG A 33 11.60 25.67 -0.72
N ASP A 34 11.02 25.97 0.45
CA ASP A 34 10.42 27.27 0.76
C ASP A 34 11.44 28.20 1.47
N GLN A 35 12.44 27.65 2.17
CA GLN A 35 13.47 28.42 2.89
C GLN A 35 14.86 28.26 2.28
N ARG A 36 15.00 28.45 0.96
CA ARG A 36 16.27 28.22 0.24
C ARG A 36 17.45 29.06 0.73
N ALA A 37 17.18 30.28 1.23
CA ALA A 37 18.19 31.19 1.73
C ALA A 37 18.59 30.91 3.19
N ASN A 38 17.88 30.03 3.90
CA ASN A 38 18.17 29.70 5.28
C ASN A 38 19.30 28.65 5.32
N PRO A 39 20.51 28.97 5.86
CA PRO A 39 21.62 28.03 5.93
C PRO A 39 21.32 26.79 6.80
N TYR A 40 20.31 26.88 7.66
CA TYR A 40 19.87 25.79 8.54
C TYR A 40 18.70 24.97 7.97
N ALA A 41 18.20 25.26 6.77
CA ALA A 41 17.04 24.56 6.20
C ALA A 41 17.23 23.03 6.11
N HIS A 42 18.44 22.58 5.75
CA HIS A 42 18.77 21.16 5.71
C HIS A 42 18.80 20.50 7.10
N LEU A 43 19.24 21.23 8.13
CA LEU A 43 19.20 20.75 9.52
C LEU A 43 17.74 20.53 9.96
N PHE A 44 16.86 21.49 9.69
CA PHE A 44 15.44 21.37 10.04
C PHE A 44 14.72 20.28 9.24
N ARG A 45 15.05 20.11 7.95
CA ARG A 45 14.56 18.98 7.16
C ARG A 45 14.94 17.64 7.79
N ASN A 46 16.20 17.47 8.16
CA ASN A 46 16.68 16.22 8.79
C ASN A 46 15.99 15.95 10.13
N LEU A 47 15.75 16.99 10.94
CA LEU A 47 15.02 16.87 12.20
C LEU A 47 13.56 16.45 11.97
N CYS A 48 12.90 17.04 10.97
CA CYS A 48 11.55 16.68 10.55
C CYS A 48 11.49 15.20 10.14
N GLU A 49 12.39 14.75 9.26
CA GLU A 49 12.42 13.36 8.80
C GLU A 49 12.68 12.38 9.96
N GLN A 50 13.58 12.71 10.89
CA GLN A 50 13.83 11.87 12.07
C GLN A 50 12.62 11.81 13.01
N SER A 51 11.96 12.95 13.27
CA SER A 51 10.79 12.99 14.15
C SER A 51 9.63 12.20 13.56
N ASP A 52 9.34 12.40 12.27
CA ASP A 52 8.29 11.68 11.57
C ASP A 52 8.57 10.17 11.50
N ALA A 53 9.81 9.75 11.21
CA ALA A 53 10.18 8.34 11.26
C ALA A 53 9.97 7.72 12.66
N ARG A 54 10.34 8.42 13.73
CA ARG A 54 10.13 7.97 15.12
C ARG A 54 8.64 7.83 15.44
N THR A 55 7.84 8.83 15.08
CA THR A 55 6.38 8.82 15.29
C THR A 55 5.76 7.64 14.57
N ARG A 56 6.10 7.41 13.29
CA ARG A 56 5.59 6.28 12.51
C ARG A 56 5.98 4.94 13.12
N GLN A 57 7.22 4.80 13.58
CA GLN A 57 7.65 3.56 14.22
C GLN A 57 6.89 3.31 15.53
N SER A 58 6.62 4.35 16.32
CA SER A 58 5.81 4.24 17.54
C SER A 58 4.36 3.87 17.23
N VAL A 59 3.74 4.51 16.24
CA VAL A 59 2.39 4.17 15.79
C VAL A 59 2.34 2.73 15.28
N ALA A 60 3.32 2.30 14.47
CA ALA A 60 3.38 0.92 13.99
C ALA A 60 3.53 -0.10 15.12
N ARG A 61 4.29 0.22 16.18
CA ARG A 61 4.39 -0.64 17.38
C ARG A 61 3.05 -0.74 18.12
N ILE A 62 2.34 0.37 18.27
CA ILE A 62 1.04 0.41 18.98
C ILE A 62 -0.05 -0.30 18.18
N MET A 63 -0.14 -0.02 16.89
CA MET A 63 -1.13 -0.62 15.99
C MET A 63 -0.85 -2.10 15.72
N GLY A 64 0.38 -2.54 15.97
CA GLY A 64 0.81 -3.92 15.75
C GLY A 64 0.93 -4.27 14.28
N ARG A 65 1.09 -5.57 14.02
CA ARG A 65 1.15 -6.10 12.65
C ARG A 65 -0.26 -6.03 12.03
N PRO A 66 -0.42 -5.52 10.80
CA PRO A 66 -1.73 -5.51 10.16
C PRO A 66 -2.28 -6.93 10.06
N GLN A 67 -3.56 -7.08 10.41
CA GLN A 67 -4.22 -8.38 10.49
C GLN A 67 -4.48 -8.93 9.07
N PRO A 68 -4.46 -10.26 8.85
CA PRO A 68 -4.98 -10.84 7.62
C PRO A 68 -6.50 -10.66 7.53
N SER A 69 -6.98 -10.44 6.32
CA SER A 69 -8.41 -10.47 6.01
C SER A 69 -8.98 -11.85 6.28
N THR A 70 -10.26 -11.93 6.62
CA THR A 70 -11.00 -13.21 6.73
C THR A 70 -11.25 -13.84 5.36
N ARG A 71 -11.00 -13.11 4.27
CA ARG A 71 -11.19 -13.59 2.90
C ARG A 71 -9.87 -14.09 2.31
N VAL A 72 -9.93 -15.29 1.73
CA VAL A 72 -8.86 -15.88 0.91
C VAL A 72 -9.32 -15.84 -0.54
N LEU A 73 -8.61 -15.10 -1.39
CA LEU A 73 -8.96 -14.95 -2.79
C LEU A 73 -8.20 -15.94 -3.67
N SER A 74 -8.84 -16.44 -4.71
CA SER A 74 -8.16 -17.15 -5.79
C SER A 74 -7.71 -16.13 -6.82
N VAL A 75 -6.40 -15.92 -6.91
CA VAL A 75 -5.80 -14.98 -7.88
C VAL A 75 -4.59 -15.66 -8.54
N PRO A 76 -4.25 -15.31 -9.78
CA PRO A 76 -3.16 -15.97 -10.51
C PRO A 76 -1.83 -15.90 -9.76
N ALA A 77 -1.00 -16.94 -9.88
CA ALA A 77 0.36 -16.92 -9.34
C ALA A 77 1.19 -15.80 -9.99
N HIS A 78 2.08 -15.17 -9.23
CA HIS A 78 3.01 -14.19 -9.77
C HIS A 78 3.89 -14.79 -10.89
N GLY A 79 4.09 -14.02 -11.96
CA GLY A 79 4.85 -14.43 -13.14
C GLY A 79 4.00 -15.06 -14.25
N THR A 80 2.75 -15.44 -13.98
CA THR A 80 1.81 -15.91 -15.01
C THR A 80 1.38 -14.78 -15.94
N ASP A 81 0.96 -15.12 -17.16
CA ASP A 81 0.48 -14.11 -18.11
C ASP A 81 -0.86 -13.49 -17.67
N ASP A 82 -1.70 -14.25 -16.97
CA ASP A 82 -2.91 -13.74 -16.34
C ASP A 82 -2.58 -12.68 -15.28
N ALA A 83 -1.56 -12.90 -14.44
CA ALA A 83 -1.13 -11.91 -13.47
C ALA A 83 -0.68 -10.59 -14.13
N LYS A 84 0.02 -10.68 -15.27
CA LYS A 84 0.45 -9.49 -16.03
C LYS A 84 -0.73 -8.76 -16.66
N ARG A 85 -1.70 -9.51 -17.20
CA ARG A 85 -2.89 -8.98 -17.88
C ARG A 85 -3.83 -8.26 -16.91
N TYR A 86 -4.13 -8.88 -15.77
CA TYR A 86 -5.07 -8.33 -14.79
C TYR A 86 -4.41 -7.37 -13.80
N GLY A 87 -3.09 -7.37 -13.69
CA GLY A 87 -2.39 -6.53 -12.72
C GLY A 87 -2.66 -6.95 -11.27
N VAL A 88 -2.98 -8.23 -11.05
CA VAL A 88 -3.17 -8.83 -9.72
C VAL A 88 -2.46 -10.17 -9.67
N ALA A 89 -1.79 -10.45 -8.55
CA ALA A 89 -1.04 -11.69 -8.39
C ALA A 89 -1.05 -12.19 -6.94
N CYS A 90 -0.96 -13.51 -6.77
CA CYS A 90 -0.64 -14.11 -5.47
C CYS A 90 0.88 -14.16 -5.30
N MET A 91 1.39 -13.47 -4.28
CA MET A 91 2.81 -13.49 -3.90
C MET A 91 2.94 -13.80 -2.42
N GLY A 92 3.58 -14.93 -2.09
CA GLY A 92 3.81 -15.30 -0.69
C GLY A 92 2.52 -15.42 0.14
N GLY A 93 1.40 -15.80 -0.50
CA GLY A 93 0.10 -15.92 0.15
C GLY A 93 -0.66 -14.58 0.34
N LEU A 94 -0.16 -13.48 -0.23
CA LEU A 94 -0.80 -12.18 -0.23
C LEU A 94 -1.26 -11.77 -1.63
N VAL A 95 -2.43 -11.17 -1.70
CA VAL A 95 -2.92 -10.57 -2.95
C VAL A 95 -2.18 -9.27 -3.17
N MET A 96 -1.57 -9.14 -4.34
CA MET A 96 -0.80 -7.98 -4.73
C MET A 96 -1.38 -7.33 -5.98
N LEU A 97 -1.51 -6.02 -5.96
CA LEU A 97 -1.95 -5.19 -7.07
C LEU A 97 -0.73 -4.56 -7.76
N ARG A 98 -0.73 -4.51 -9.08
CA ARG A 98 0.35 -3.96 -9.88
C ARG A 98 0.31 -2.43 -9.84
N LEU A 99 1.46 -1.83 -9.57
CA LEU A 99 1.71 -0.40 -9.71
C LEU A 99 2.64 -0.14 -10.92
N PRO A 100 2.70 1.09 -11.45
CA PRO A 100 3.61 1.43 -12.53
C PRO A 100 5.08 1.09 -12.24
N ASN A 101 5.48 1.20 -10.98
CA ASN A 101 6.85 0.99 -10.51
C ASN A 101 7.01 -0.20 -9.53
N GLY A 102 6.00 -1.08 -9.42
CA GLY A 102 6.09 -2.18 -8.47
C GLY A 102 4.77 -2.87 -8.17
N TRP A 103 4.59 -3.26 -6.91
CA TRP A 103 3.42 -3.97 -6.42
C TRP A 103 2.98 -3.45 -5.05
N GLN A 104 1.69 -3.53 -4.78
CA GLN A 104 1.05 -3.12 -3.54
C GLN A 104 0.28 -4.29 -2.94
N GLN A 105 0.33 -4.47 -1.62
CA GLN A 105 -0.57 -5.40 -0.93
C GLN A 105 -2.02 -4.91 -0.98
N ALA A 106 -2.93 -5.75 -1.45
CA ALA A 106 -4.36 -5.45 -1.47
C ALA A 106 -4.95 -5.50 -0.06
N LEU A 107 -5.87 -4.59 0.21
CA LEU A 107 -6.53 -4.43 1.51
C LEU A 107 -8.04 -4.58 1.37
N ASP A 108 -8.68 -5.13 2.41
CA ASP A 108 -10.13 -5.12 2.54
C ASP A 108 -10.66 -3.80 3.13
N ALA A 109 -11.97 -3.71 3.33
CA ALA A 109 -12.64 -2.52 3.84
C ALA A 109 -12.20 -2.16 5.27
N GLU A 110 -11.76 -3.15 6.04
CA GLU A 110 -11.25 -3.02 7.40
C GLU A 110 -9.72 -2.78 7.45
N HIS A 111 -9.09 -2.52 6.30
CA HIS A 111 -7.64 -2.31 6.16
C HIS A 111 -6.79 -3.51 6.60
N ARG A 112 -7.31 -4.72 6.37
CA ARG A 112 -6.60 -5.99 6.57
C ARG A 112 -6.09 -6.52 5.25
N TYR A 113 -4.97 -7.22 5.27
CA TYR A 113 -4.36 -7.72 4.04
C TYR A 113 -5.16 -8.87 3.45
N TYR A 114 -5.55 -8.76 2.18
CA TYR A 114 -6.12 -9.90 1.47
C TYR A 114 -5.08 -11.01 1.33
N THR A 115 -5.50 -12.22 1.66
CA THR A 115 -4.69 -13.43 1.49
C THR A 115 -5.14 -14.16 0.23
N CYS A 116 -4.28 -15.01 -0.31
CA CYS A 116 -4.59 -15.76 -1.53
C CYS A 116 -4.07 -17.19 -1.53
N ARG A 117 -4.66 -17.95 -2.45
CA ARG A 117 -4.16 -19.24 -2.93
C ARG A 117 -4.16 -19.20 -4.46
N SER A 118 -3.07 -19.66 -5.06
CA SER A 118 -2.87 -19.74 -6.51
C SER A 118 -3.12 -21.13 -7.03
#